data_AF-A0A1M6XU09-F1
#
_entry.id   AF-A0A1M6XU09-F1
#
_cell.length_a   1.000
_cell.length_b   1.000
_cell.length_c   1.000
_cell.angle_alpha   90.00
_cell.angle_beta   90.00
_cell.angle_gamma   90.00
#
_symmetry.space_group_name_H-M   'P 1'
#
loop_
_entity.id
_entity.type
_entity.pdbx_description
1 polymer ?
#
loop_
_entity_poly.entity_id
_entity_poly.type
_entity_poly.pdbx_seq_one_letter_code
_entity_poly.pdbx_strand_id
1 'polypeptide(L)' 'MNRFLALFAFAVFAGFLYILASKIGELDLWLVTLFTAALAAYDFLTSSKNKS' A
#
# COMPACT_ATOMS: atom_id res chain seq x y z
N MET A 1 -1.30 -13.40 -10.90
CA MET A 1 -2.14 -13.22 -9.70
C MET A 1 -3.49 -12.73 -10.16
N ASN A 2 -4.57 -13.31 -9.64
CA ASN A 2 -5.91 -12.78 -9.90
C ASN A 2 -5.94 -11.32 -9.45
N ARG A 3 -6.45 -10.43 -10.31
CA ARG A 3 -6.57 -8.99 -10.03
C ARG A 3 -7.30 -8.72 -8.71
N PHE A 4 -8.28 -9.57 -8.39
CA PHE A 4 -9.00 -9.58 -7.12
C PHE A 4 -8.12 -9.88 -5.90
N LEU A 5 -7.22 -10.87 -6.00
CA LEU A 5 -6.32 -11.24 -4.91
C LEU A 5 -5.30 -10.13 -4.64
N ALA A 6 -4.86 -9.47 -5.72
CA ALA A 6 -3.93 -8.37 -5.66
C ALA A 6 -4.59 -7.15 -4.97
N LEU A 7 -5.84 -6.80 -5.33
CA LEU A 7 -6.60 -5.73 -4.67
C LEU A 7 -6.85 -6.02 -3.20
N PHE A 8 -7.17 -7.28 -2.86
CA PHE A 8 -7.36 -7.70 -1.48
C PHE A 8 -6.08 -7.54 -0.66
N ALA A 9 -4.94 -8.00 -1.18
CA ALA A 9 -3.65 -7.85 -0.52
C ALA A 9 -3.28 -6.37 -0.31
N PHE A 10 -3.53 -5.52 -1.32
CA PHE A 10 -3.31 -4.08 -1.20
C PHE A 10 -4.21 -3.43 -0.14
N ALA A 11 -5.49 -3.80 -0.07
CA ALA A 11 -6.43 -3.29 0.93
C ALA A 11 -6.02 -3.68 2.36
N VAL A 12 -5.61 -4.94 2.56
CA VAL A 12 -5.10 -5.41 3.86
C VAL A 12 -3.81 -4.69 4.25
N PHE A 13 -2.88 -4.52 3.30
CA PHE A 13 -1.63 -3.80 3.52
C PHE A 13 -1.86 -2.33 3.89
N ALA A 14 -2.73 -1.63 3.16
CA ALA A 14 -3.09 -0.25 3.44
C ALA A 14 -3.75 -0.10 4.82
N GLY A 15 -4.65 -1.02 5.19
CA GLY A 15 -5.26 -1.05 6.52
C GLY A 15 -4.24 -1.26 7.64
N PHE A 16 -3.29 -2.18 7.45
CA PHE A 16 -2.20 -2.40 8.40
C PHE A 16 -1.33 -1.15 8.58
N LEU A 17 -0.90 -0.54 7.47
CA LEU A 17 -0.10 0.68 7.48
C LEU A 17 -0.82 1.83 8.20
N TYR A 18 -2.12 2.00 7.96
CA TYR A 18 -2.92 3.00 8.64
C TYR A 18 -2.98 2.78 10.15
N ILE A 19 -3.17 1.53 10.59
CA ILE A 19 -3.17 1.18 12.02
C ILE A 19 -1.80 1.44 12.64
N LEU A 20 -0.71 1.02 11.97
CA LEU A 20 0.66 1.21 12.42
C LEU A 20 0.95 2.71 12.63
N ALA A 21 0.69 3.53 11.60
CA ALA A 21 0.92 4.97 11.63
C ALA A 21 0.07 5.68 12.69
N SER A 22 -1.20 5.28 12.83
CA SER A 22 -2.12 5.88 13.80
C SER A 22 -1.78 5.51 15.25
N LYS A 23 -1.26 4.30 15.48
CA LYS A 23 -1.02 3.79 16.84
C LYS A 23 0.31 4.26 17.43
N ILE A 24 1.33 4.45 16.59
CA ILE A 24 2.63 5.00 17.01
C ILE A 24 2.57 6.53 17.07
N GLY A 25 1.88 7.18 16.11
CA GLY A 25 1.63 8.63 16.16
C GLY A 25 2.86 9.50 15.90
N GLU A 26 3.95 8.94 15.38
CA GLU A 26 5.13 9.71 15.00
C GLU A 26 5.01 10.30 13.58
N LEU A 27 5.41 11.56 13.43
CA LEU A 27 5.37 12.28 12.15
C LEU A 27 6.25 11.63 11.07
N ASP A 28 7.44 11.17 11.45
CA ASP A 28 8.37 10.49 10.53
C ASP A 28 7.76 9.19 9.99
N LEU A 29 7.17 8.39 10.88
CA LEU A 29 6.50 7.15 10.51
C LEU A 29 5.33 7.40 9.54
N TRP A 30 4.55 8.46 9.75
CA TRP A 30 3.47 8.85 8.84
C TRP A 30 3.99 9.18 7.44
N LEU A 31 5.11 9.90 7.37
CA LEU A 31 5.73 10.32 6.12
C LEU A 31 6.27 9.11 5.34
N VAL A 32 7.02 8.23 6.00
CA VAL A 32 7.53 6.98 5.42
C VAL A 32 6.39 6.05 5.00
N THR A 33 5.34 5.94 5.81
CA THR A 33 4.17 5.12 5.51
C THR A 33 3.45 5.62 4.26
N LEU A 34 3.26 6.94 4.12
CA LEU A 34 2.61 7.54 2.96
C LEU A 34 3.41 7.31 1.68
N PHE A 35 4.74 7.50 1.72
CA PHE A 35 5.61 7.19 0.59
C PHE A 35 5.57 5.71 0.21
N THR A 36 5.59 4.83 1.21
CA THR A 36 5.52 3.37 0.99
C THR A 36 4.20 2.97 0.35
N ALA A 37 3.07 3.51 0.83
CA ALA A 37 1.76 3.26 0.25
C ALA A 37 1.65 3.78 -1.20
N ALA A 38 2.22 4.96 -1.48
CA ALA A 38 2.25 5.53 -2.82
C ALA A 38 3.08 4.69 -3.80
N LEU A 39 4.27 4.23 -3.39
CA LEU A 39 5.12 3.33 -4.18
C LEU A 39 4.45 1.98 -4.41
N ALA A 40 3.84 1.40 -3.37
CA ALA A 40 3.11 0.15 -3.49
C ALA A 40 1.91 0.28 -4.45
N ALA A 41 1.19 1.40 -4.41
CA ALA A 41 0.09 1.68 -5.33
C ALA A 41 0.60 1.86 -6.78
N TYR A 42 1.74 2.53 -6.96
CA TYR A 42 2.37 2.70 -8.27
C TYR A 42 2.85 1.38 -8.86
N ASP A 43 3.49 0.53 -8.06
CA ASP A 43 3.90 -0.81 -8.47
C ASP A 43 2.68 -1.67 -8.82
N PHE A 44 1.61 -1.59 -8.03
CA PHE A 44 0.36 -2.29 -8.29
C PHE A 44 -0.28 -1.87 -9.63
N LEU A 45 -0.36 -0.56 -9.89
CA LEU A 45 -0.91 0.00 -11.12
C LEU A 45 -0.04 -0.33 -12.34
N THR A 46 1.28 -0.24 -12.21
CA THR A 46 2.25 -0.56 -13.26
C THR A 46 2.27 -2.05 -13.58
N SER A 47 2.32 -2.90 -12.56
CA SER A 47 2.27 -4.36 -12.71
C SER A 47 0.92 -4.83 -13.26
N SER A 48 -0.17 -4.09 -12.99
CA SER A 48 -1.46 -4.31 -13.65
C SER A 48 -1.49 -3.89 -15.12
N LYS A 49 -0.63 -2.96 -15.58
CA LYS A 49 -0.55 -2.53 -16.99
C LYS A 49 0.42 -3.39 -17.80
N ASN A 50 1.51 -3.88 -17.21
CA ASN A 50 2.55 -4.64 -17.92
C ASN A 50 2.18 -6.12 -18.14
N LYS A 51 0.90 -6.45 -18.10
CA LYS A 51 0.35 -7.80 -18.29
C LYS A 51 -0.73 -7.87 -19.37
N SER A 52 -0.72 -6.90 -20.29
CA SER A 52 -1.47 -6.96 -21.55
C SER A 52 -0.58 -7.40 -22.69
#